data_AF-A0A9P5LFN7-F1
#
_entry.id   AF-A0A9P5LFN7-F1
#
_cell.length_a   1.000
_cell.length_b   1.000
_cell.length_c   1.000
_cell.angle_alpha   90.00
_cell.angle_beta   90.00
_cell.angle_gamma   90.00
#
_symmetry.space_group_name_H-M   'P 1'
#
loop_
_entity.id
_entity.type
_entity.pdbx_description
1 polymer ?
#
loop_
_entity_poly.entity_id
_entity_poly.type
_entity_poly.pdbx_seq_one_letter_code
_entity_poly.pdbx_strand_id
1 'polypeptide(L)'
;MGKPRLNKVKKEGNILRNAAKQCEGVLKKVTFDATTTNSLLIWLKKFNFGKKLDSLKTCEIAYEARNDPQMQMLRRLGQESHAENSSDGAPNPFRTVTHLIGRLAEHIRVAKQLLEDSGRLGRLLEDSKVDSVAPPVCVPSPEADSQTTLEGILTRILPAGDKRHGEYLAYLSRMDFRERIKEVYEKHKPKPRVHSEMQMHDHFYVNQFEFVDGDPFIGTSKFACYGCKLYFRHHPAGYVEPDSHEKAFLNWGPVALARGHDDPRWLEQRDVMNLIIKDIRDVALKQIQRQEISSMTRPDSITGITNSENEWFEDVYEFADVEDKFLSEADIEEGKFIPSFTANAYV
;
A
#
# COMPACT_ATOMS: atom_id res chain seq x y z
N MET A 1 21.89 11.21 7.13
CA MET A 1 20.55 10.61 6.87
C MET A 1 19.63 11.68 6.29
N GLY A 2 18.62 11.35 5.46
CA GLY A 2 17.66 12.36 4.94
C GLY A 2 17.15 12.21 3.49
N LYS A 3 17.73 11.32 2.67
CA LYS A 3 17.39 11.19 1.23
C LYS A 3 15.98 10.64 0.87
N PRO A 4 15.27 9.79 1.66
CA PRO A 4 14.05 9.13 1.16
C PRO A 4 12.87 10.06 0.83
N ARG A 5 12.60 11.08 1.66
CA ARG A 5 11.38 11.92 1.53
C ARG A 5 11.42 12.86 0.33
N LEU A 6 12.56 13.44 -0.03
CA LEU A 6 12.68 14.28 -1.22
C LEU A 6 12.42 13.49 -2.52
N ASN A 7 12.84 12.23 -2.58
CA ASN A 7 12.58 11.39 -3.74
C ASN A 7 11.08 11.07 -3.90
N LYS A 8 10.36 10.87 -2.79
CA LYS A 8 8.91 10.64 -2.81
C LYS A 8 8.14 11.84 -3.38
N VAL A 9 8.38 13.06 -2.86
CA VAL A 9 7.72 14.28 -3.36
C VAL A 9 7.98 14.50 -4.86
N LYS A 10 9.22 14.24 -5.32
CA LYS A 10 9.57 14.32 -6.75
C LYS A 10 8.87 13.26 -7.59
N LYS A 11 8.72 12.02 -7.09
CA LYS A 11 7.95 10.96 -7.77
C LYS A 11 6.49 11.35 -7.89
N GLU A 12 5.85 11.75 -6.79
CA GLU A 12 4.44 12.17 -6.75
C GLU A 12 4.18 13.39 -7.65
N GLY A 13 5.06 14.40 -7.64
CA GLY A 13 4.96 15.55 -8.55
C GLY A 13 5.13 15.18 -10.03
N ASN A 14 5.99 14.21 -10.36
CA ASN A 14 6.11 13.69 -11.73
C ASN A 14 4.85 12.94 -12.18
N ILE A 15 4.24 12.13 -11.31
CA ILE A 15 2.97 11.44 -11.61
C ILE A 15 1.84 12.47 -11.78
N LEU A 16 1.75 13.47 -10.90
CA LEU A 16 0.76 14.55 -10.97
C LEU A 16 0.85 15.31 -12.30
N ARG A 17 2.06 15.67 -12.74
CA ARG A 17 2.29 16.29 -14.05
C ARG A 17 1.78 15.41 -15.20
N ASN A 18 2.02 14.10 -15.14
CA ASN A 18 1.64 13.19 -16.21
C ASN A 18 0.11 12.99 -16.24
N ALA A 19 -0.52 12.80 -15.08
CA ALA A 19 -1.99 12.69 -14.95
C ALA A 19 -2.70 14.00 -15.36
N ALA A 20 -2.14 15.17 -15.03
CA ALA A 20 -2.66 16.46 -15.48
C ALA A 20 -2.65 16.60 -17.01
N LYS A 21 -1.57 16.14 -17.68
CA LYS A 21 -1.51 16.10 -19.15
C LYS A 21 -2.52 15.13 -19.77
N GLN A 22 -2.81 14.00 -19.11
CA GLN A 22 -3.89 13.10 -19.53
C GLN A 22 -5.26 13.76 -19.39
N CYS A 23 -5.53 14.46 -18.27
CA CYS A 23 -6.73 15.26 -18.08
C CYS A 23 -6.90 16.31 -19.19
N GLU A 24 -5.84 17.05 -19.53
CA GLU A 24 -5.86 17.99 -20.66
C GLU A 24 -6.20 17.30 -22.00
N GLY A 25 -5.69 16.09 -22.22
CA GLY A 25 -5.95 15.30 -23.42
C GLY A 25 -7.39 14.81 -23.54
N VAL A 26 -8.04 14.50 -22.41
CA VAL A 26 -9.47 14.16 -22.34
C VAL A 26 -10.32 15.42 -22.55
N LEU A 27 -10.05 16.50 -21.81
CA LEU A 27 -10.81 17.76 -21.87
C LEU A 27 -10.80 18.41 -23.27
N LYS A 28 -9.75 18.21 -24.08
CA LYS A 28 -9.70 18.68 -25.47
C LYS A 28 -10.59 17.87 -26.45
N LYS A 29 -11.09 16.70 -26.03
CA LYS A 29 -11.95 15.82 -26.85
C LYS A 29 -13.44 15.94 -26.49
N VAL A 30 -13.78 16.41 -25.30
CA VAL A 30 -15.16 16.48 -24.80
C VAL A 30 -15.73 17.87 -24.96
N THR A 31 -16.90 17.99 -25.59
CA THR A 31 -17.68 19.23 -25.70
C THR A 31 -18.44 19.53 -24.41
N PHE A 32 -17.71 20.04 -23.41
CA PHE A 32 -18.27 20.72 -22.24
C PHE A 32 -18.45 22.22 -22.51
N ASP A 33 -19.03 22.96 -21.54
CA ASP A 33 -19.04 24.43 -21.56
C ASP A 33 -17.62 24.98 -21.75
N ALA A 34 -17.45 25.84 -22.75
CA ALA A 34 -16.15 26.34 -23.19
C ALA A 34 -15.45 27.18 -22.11
N THR A 35 -16.21 27.96 -21.33
CA THR A 35 -15.66 28.85 -20.29
C THR A 35 -15.12 28.06 -19.10
N THR A 36 -15.91 27.10 -18.61
CA THR A 36 -15.53 26.20 -17.51
C THR A 36 -14.36 25.30 -17.91
N THR A 37 -14.39 24.72 -19.11
CA THR A 37 -13.34 23.84 -19.63
C THR A 37 -12.00 24.58 -19.79
N ASN A 38 -12.04 25.80 -20.34
CA ASN A 38 -10.82 26.61 -20.50
C ASN A 38 -10.22 27.00 -19.14
N SER A 39 -11.06 27.29 -18.14
CA SER A 39 -10.62 27.59 -16.77
C SER A 39 -9.89 26.40 -16.14
N LEU A 40 -10.44 25.19 -16.27
CA LEU A 40 -9.81 23.95 -15.78
C LEU A 40 -8.51 23.63 -16.53
N LEU A 41 -8.46 23.85 -17.86
CA LEU A 41 -7.24 23.68 -18.67
C LEU A 41 -6.13 24.67 -18.30
N ILE A 42 -6.47 25.92 -17.98
CA ILE A 42 -5.49 26.91 -17.47
C ILE A 42 -4.98 26.49 -16.10
N TRP A 43 -5.86 25.97 -15.24
CA TRP A 43 -5.51 25.52 -13.90
C TRP A 43 -4.61 24.27 -13.89
N LEU A 44 -4.90 23.25 -14.72
CA LEU A 44 -4.09 22.03 -14.82
C LEU A 44 -2.63 22.32 -15.24
N LYS A 45 -2.39 23.37 -16.03
CA LYS A 45 -1.04 23.80 -16.41
C LYS A 45 -0.16 24.24 -15.23
N LYS A 46 -0.76 24.61 -14.08
CA LYS A 46 -0.01 24.89 -12.83
C LYS A 46 0.88 23.70 -12.41
N PHE A 47 0.50 22.47 -12.77
CA PHE A 47 1.22 21.25 -12.43
C PHE A 47 2.27 20.82 -13.47
N ASN A 48 2.56 21.64 -14.48
CA ASN A 48 3.62 21.36 -15.46
C ASN A 48 5.02 21.65 -14.90
N PHE A 49 5.40 20.94 -13.84
CA PHE A 49 6.68 21.11 -13.15
C PHE A 49 7.87 20.82 -14.10
N GLY A 50 8.85 21.73 -14.10
CA GLY A 50 10.07 21.62 -14.91
C GLY A 50 10.98 20.45 -14.52
N LYS A 51 12.03 20.18 -15.31
CA LYS A 51 12.91 19.00 -15.13
C LYS A 51 13.57 18.91 -13.75
N LYS A 52 13.80 20.03 -13.06
CA LYS A 52 14.22 20.07 -11.65
C LYS A 52 13.02 20.45 -10.78
N LEU A 53 12.33 19.47 -10.21
CA LEU A 53 11.30 19.72 -9.19
C LEU A 53 11.94 20.25 -7.90
N ASP A 54 11.58 21.46 -7.52
CA ASP A 54 11.68 21.95 -6.14
C ASP A 54 10.55 21.30 -5.34
N SER A 55 10.92 20.46 -4.37
CA SER A 55 9.97 19.73 -3.53
C SER A 55 9.09 20.64 -2.67
N LEU A 56 9.61 21.77 -2.17
CA LEU A 56 8.81 22.70 -1.39
C LEU A 56 7.81 23.41 -2.30
N LYS A 57 8.27 23.95 -3.43
CA LYS A 57 7.37 24.68 -4.35
C LYS A 57 6.29 23.78 -4.96
N THR A 58 6.60 22.51 -5.22
CA THR A 58 5.59 21.51 -5.62
C THR A 58 4.50 21.32 -4.56
N CYS A 59 4.87 21.23 -3.27
CA CYS A 59 3.90 21.13 -2.18
C CYS A 59 3.09 22.41 -1.97
N GLU A 60 3.69 23.60 -2.12
CA GLU A 60 2.99 24.89 -2.05
C GLU A 60 1.90 25.00 -3.12
N ILE A 61 2.26 24.72 -4.38
CA ILE A 61 1.31 24.75 -5.50
C ILE A 61 0.16 23.76 -5.27
N ALA A 62 0.44 22.57 -4.72
CA ALA A 62 -0.60 21.60 -4.38
C ALA A 62 -1.48 22.07 -3.20
N TYR A 63 -0.90 22.71 -2.18
CA TYR A 63 -1.63 23.25 -1.03
C TYR A 63 -2.57 24.40 -1.41
N GLU A 64 -2.13 25.30 -2.30
CA GLU A 64 -2.99 26.32 -2.90
C GLU A 64 -4.09 25.68 -3.76
N ALA A 65 -3.70 24.75 -4.64
CA ALA A 65 -4.63 24.06 -5.56
C ALA A 65 -5.73 23.27 -4.84
N ARG A 66 -5.46 22.68 -3.66
CA ARG A 66 -6.45 21.97 -2.83
C ARG A 66 -7.73 22.78 -2.56
N ASN A 67 -7.60 24.09 -2.43
CA ASN A 67 -8.70 25.01 -2.09
C ASN A 67 -9.25 25.77 -3.30
N ASP A 68 -8.74 25.50 -4.50
CA ASP A 68 -9.16 26.14 -5.74
C ASP A 68 -10.49 25.55 -6.22
N PRO A 69 -11.49 26.35 -6.66
CA PRO A 69 -12.79 25.86 -7.13
C PRO A 69 -12.70 24.77 -8.20
N GLN A 70 -11.63 24.75 -9.00
CA GLN A 70 -11.40 23.72 -10.02
C GLN A 70 -11.29 22.29 -9.44
N MET A 71 -10.96 22.12 -8.16
CA MET A 71 -10.97 20.83 -7.48
C MET A 71 -12.36 20.18 -7.40
N GLN A 72 -13.44 20.98 -7.34
CA GLN A 72 -14.80 20.43 -7.31
C GLN A 72 -15.18 19.85 -8.68
N MET A 73 -14.85 20.57 -9.76
CA MET A 73 -15.03 20.11 -11.14
C MET A 73 -14.21 18.85 -11.43
N LEU A 74 -12.95 18.82 -10.96
CA LEU A 74 -12.05 17.67 -11.13
C LEU A 74 -12.61 16.39 -10.47
N ARG A 75 -13.16 16.49 -9.25
CA ARG A 75 -13.83 15.36 -8.56
C ARG A 75 -15.04 14.87 -9.34
N ARG A 76 -15.91 15.78 -9.77
CA ARG A 76 -17.13 15.48 -10.53
C ARG A 76 -16.80 14.70 -11.81
N LEU A 77 -15.85 15.19 -12.60
CA LEU A 77 -15.37 14.50 -13.80
C LEU A 77 -14.80 13.11 -13.49
N GLY A 78 -14.09 12.96 -12.36
CA GLY A 78 -13.57 11.68 -11.88
C GLY A 78 -14.64 10.69 -11.41
N GLN A 79 -15.83 11.15 -11.03
CA GLN A 79 -16.98 10.32 -10.71
C GLN A 79 -17.77 9.93 -11.98
N GLU A 80 -18.08 10.91 -12.84
CA GLU A 80 -18.83 10.69 -14.09
C GLU A 80 -18.12 9.69 -15.02
N SER A 81 -16.81 9.83 -15.20
CA SER A 81 -16.03 8.91 -16.06
C SER A 81 -15.88 7.48 -15.53
N HIS A 82 -16.23 7.21 -14.27
CA HIS A 82 -16.28 5.85 -13.71
C HIS A 82 -17.60 5.13 -14.03
N ALA A 83 -18.68 5.88 -14.33
CA ALA A 83 -19.96 5.29 -14.72
C ALA A 83 -19.97 4.77 -16.17
N GLU A 84 -19.06 5.26 -17.02
CA GLU A 84 -19.09 5.00 -18.47
C GLU A 84 -18.02 4.00 -18.96
N ASN A 85 -16.92 3.78 -18.22
CA ASN A 85 -15.81 2.92 -18.67
C ASN A 85 -15.21 2.08 -17.54
N SER A 86 -15.76 0.88 -17.32
CA SER A 86 -15.27 -0.10 -16.31
C SER A 86 -14.57 -1.32 -16.94
N SER A 87 -13.97 -1.18 -18.14
CA SER A 87 -13.48 -2.32 -18.93
C SER A 87 -11.98 -2.36 -19.23
N ASP A 88 -11.21 -1.31 -18.92
CA ASP A 88 -9.82 -1.16 -19.40
C ASP A 88 -8.76 -1.04 -18.29
N GLY A 89 -9.15 -1.11 -17.01
CA GLY A 89 -8.25 -1.14 -15.84
C GLY A 89 -7.32 0.07 -15.63
N ALA A 90 -7.34 1.05 -16.54
CA ALA A 90 -6.48 2.23 -16.49
C ALA A 90 -6.95 3.22 -15.41
N PRO A 91 -6.05 3.70 -14.52
CA PRO A 91 -6.44 4.57 -13.43
C PRO A 91 -6.96 5.92 -13.96
N ASN A 92 -8.14 6.31 -13.48
CA ASN A 92 -8.81 7.54 -13.89
C ASN A 92 -7.90 8.77 -13.65
N PRO A 93 -7.57 9.56 -14.69
CA PRO A 93 -6.60 10.65 -14.56
C PRO A 93 -7.10 11.79 -13.67
N PHE A 94 -8.41 12.08 -13.67
CA PHE A 94 -9.00 13.13 -12.82
C PHE A 94 -8.95 12.75 -11.32
N ARG A 95 -9.26 11.49 -10.99
CA ARG A 95 -9.09 10.96 -9.62
C ARG A 95 -7.60 10.95 -9.22
N THR A 96 -6.70 10.57 -10.13
CA THR A 96 -5.26 10.55 -9.89
C THR A 96 -4.71 11.95 -9.57
N VAL A 97 -5.10 12.98 -10.33
CA VAL A 97 -4.76 14.38 -10.04
C VAL A 97 -5.33 14.80 -8.68
N THR A 98 -6.59 14.49 -8.37
CA THR A 98 -7.24 14.81 -7.09
C THR A 98 -6.46 14.23 -5.90
N HIS A 99 -6.09 12.95 -5.97
CA HIS A 99 -5.38 12.24 -4.92
C HIS A 99 -3.96 12.79 -4.69
N LEU A 100 -3.23 13.07 -5.76
CA LEU A 100 -1.85 13.55 -5.69
C LEU A 100 -1.76 15.01 -5.22
N ILE A 101 -2.70 15.88 -5.60
CA ILE A 101 -2.84 17.22 -5.00
C ILE A 101 -3.02 17.10 -3.50
N GLY A 102 -3.87 16.16 -3.04
CA GLY A 102 -4.03 15.86 -1.62
C GLY A 102 -2.72 15.48 -0.94
N ARG A 103 -2.02 14.44 -1.42
CA ARG A 103 -0.77 13.95 -0.82
C ARG A 103 0.33 15.01 -0.77
N LEU A 104 0.47 15.81 -1.82
CA LEU A 104 1.46 16.88 -1.87
C LEU A 104 1.08 18.07 -0.95
N ALA A 105 -0.21 18.40 -0.83
CA ALA A 105 -0.72 19.42 0.08
C ALA A 105 -0.59 19.04 1.57
N GLU A 106 -0.73 17.75 1.90
CA GLU A 106 -0.60 17.25 3.28
C GLU A 106 0.75 17.62 3.92
N HIS A 107 1.83 17.64 3.14
CA HIS A 107 3.16 18.03 3.62
C HIS A 107 3.21 19.44 4.23
N ILE A 108 2.38 20.38 3.75
CA ILE A 108 2.25 21.72 4.33
C ILE A 108 1.13 21.75 5.38
N ARG A 109 -0.02 21.11 5.10
CA ARG A 109 -1.17 21.11 6.01
C ARG A 109 -0.81 20.54 7.39
N VAL A 110 -0.18 19.37 7.44
CA VAL A 110 0.17 18.70 8.71
C VAL A 110 1.16 19.54 9.51
N ALA A 111 2.13 20.17 8.85
CA ALA A 111 3.09 21.05 9.54
C ALA A 111 2.43 22.30 10.14
N LYS A 112 1.49 22.94 9.41
CA LYS A 112 0.71 24.06 9.95
C LYS A 112 -0.19 23.63 11.11
N GLN A 113 -0.96 22.55 10.92
CA GLN A 113 -1.86 22.01 11.94
C GLN A 113 -1.10 21.68 13.24
N LEU A 114 0.06 21.04 13.13
CA LEU A 114 0.89 20.70 14.30
C LEU A 114 1.38 21.94 15.05
N LEU A 115 1.72 23.03 14.34
CA LEU A 115 2.10 24.29 14.97
C LEU A 115 0.90 24.97 15.65
N GLU A 116 -0.26 24.97 14.99
CA GLU A 116 -1.52 25.53 15.53
C GLU A 116 -2.01 24.76 16.78
N ASP A 117 -1.91 23.44 16.79
CA ASP A 117 -2.30 22.59 17.92
C ASP A 117 -1.21 22.43 19.00
N SER A 118 0.05 22.85 18.74
CA SER A 118 1.18 22.67 19.66
C SER A 118 0.90 23.16 21.09
N GLY A 119 0.25 24.33 21.24
CA GLY A 119 -0.13 24.88 22.54
C GLY A 119 -1.20 24.09 23.30
N ARG A 120 -1.96 23.21 22.61
CA ARG A 120 -2.89 22.26 23.23
C ARG A 120 -2.22 20.93 23.56
N LEU A 121 -1.19 20.57 22.80
CA LEU A 121 -0.43 19.33 22.94
C LEU A 121 0.72 19.43 23.96
N GLY A 122 0.92 20.59 24.62
CA GLY A 122 2.03 20.85 25.55
C GLY A 122 2.33 19.69 26.52
N ARG A 123 1.35 19.24 27.30
CA ARG A 123 1.51 18.09 28.22
C ARG A 123 1.99 16.82 27.52
N LEU A 124 1.42 16.49 26.35
CA LEU A 124 1.82 15.31 25.60
C LEU A 124 3.25 15.43 25.04
N LEU A 125 3.74 16.64 24.79
CA LEU A 125 5.11 16.92 24.33
C LEU A 125 6.12 17.07 25.49
N GLU A 126 5.67 17.44 26.69
CA GLU A 126 6.48 17.67 27.88
C GLU A 126 6.62 16.40 28.75
N ASP A 127 5.54 15.66 28.96
CA ASP A 127 5.49 14.49 29.84
C ASP A 127 5.85 13.16 29.12
N SER A 128 5.94 13.16 27.78
CA SER A 128 6.23 11.95 26.98
C SER A 128 7.64 11.92 26.44
N LYS A 129 8.27 10.74 26.49
CA LYS A 129 9.55 10.46 25.81
C LYS A 129 9.32 9.77 24.48
N VAL A 130 10.00 10.24 23.43
CA VAL A 130 10.05 9.56 22.13
C VAL A 130 11.21 8.58 22.12
N ASP A 131 10.92 7.29 22.00
CA ASP A 131 11.90 6.22 21.82
C ASP A 131 11.74 5.51 20.48
N SER A 132 12.82 4.90 20.00
CA SER A 132 12.85 4.18 18.72
C SER A 132 12.96 2.68 18.96
N VAL A 133 11.96 1.92 18.52
CA VAL A 133 12.02 0.45 18.50
C VAL A 133 12.78 -0.01 17.27
N ALA A 134 13.77 -0.89 17.44
CA ALA A 134 14.53 -1.47 16.34
C ALA A 134 13.61 -2.37 15.47
N PRO A 135 13.66 -2.29 14.12
CA PRO A 135 12.90 -3.18 13.26
C PRO A 135 13.28 -4.65 13.50
N PRO A 136 12.34 -5.54 13.86
CA PRO A 136 12.63 -6.95 14.07
C PRO A 136 12.91 -7.65 12.73
N VAL A 137 13.64 -8.77 12.81
CA VAL A 137 13.82 -9.67 11.66
C VAL A 137 12.47 -10.31 11.34
N CYS A 138 12.12 -10.39 10.06
CA CYS A 138 10.92 -11.06 9.58
C CYS A 138 11.22 -12.52 9.24
N VAL A 139 10.24 -13.42 9.42
CA VAL A 139 10.31 -14.78 8.88
C VAL A 139 10.45 -14.70 7.35
N PRO A 140 11.45 -15.37 6.73
CA PRO A 140 11.64 -15.32 5.28
C PRO A 140 10.48 -16.00 4.53
N SER A 141 10.29 -15.64 3.27
CA SER A 141 9.37 -16.35 2.38
C SER A 141 9.79 -17.83 2.27
N PRO A 142 8.86 -18.78 2.34
CA PRO A 142 9.17 -20.18 2.09
C PRO A 142 9.64 -20.36 0.64
N GLU A 143 10.56 -21.29 0.43
CA GLU A 143 10.98 -21.66 -0.93
C GLU A 143 9.83 -22.31 -1.71
N ALA A 144 9.82 -22.09 -3.03
CA ALA A 144 8.82 -22.69 -3.89
C ALA A 144 9.09 -24.21 -4.04
N ASP A 145 8.14 -25.01 -3.58
CA ASP A 145 8.16 -26.47 -3.68
C ASP A 145 7.34 -27.00 -4.87
N SER A 146 7.28 -28.33 -5.04
CA SER A 146 6.44 -28.97 -6.06
C SER A 146 4.93 -28.74 -5.87
N GLN A 147 4.51 -28.21 -4.72
CA GLN A 147 3.13 -27.85 -4.39
C GLN A 147 2.84 -26.36 -4.57
N THR A 148 3.83 -25.55 -4.94
CA THR A 148 3.70 -24.10 -5.24
C THR A 148 3.18 -23.92 -6.68
N THR A 149 2.08 -24.59 -6.96
CA THR A 149 1.33 -24.62 -8.21
C THR A 149 -0.11 -24.17 -7.94
N LEU A 150 -0.87 -23.83 -8.99
CA LEU A 150 -2.29 -23.47 -8.83
C LEU A 150 -3.09 -24.61 -8.18
N GLU A 151 -2.84 -25.85 -8.62
CA GLU A 151 -3.42 -27.07 -8.06
C GLU A 151 -3.04 -27.28 -6.59
N GLY A 152 -1.75 -27.20 -6.26
CA GLY A 152 -1.27 -27.43 -4.88
C GLY A 152 -1.72 -26.34 -3.91
N ILE A 153 -1.78 -25.09 -4.36
CA ILE A 153 -2.37 -23.98 -3.59
C ILE A 153 -3.87 -24.21 -3.39
N LEU A 154 -4.64 -24.48 -4.44
CA LEU A 154 -6.09 -24.73 -4.34
C LEU A 154 -6.41 -25.92 -3.42
N THR A 155 -5.61 -26.98 -3.48
CA THR A 155 -5.73 -28.18 -2.62
C THR A 155 -5.44 -27.88 -1.14
N ARG A 156 -4.57 -26.91 -0.83
CA ARG A 156 -4.29 -26.45 0.55
C ARG A 156 -5.32 -25.46 1.09
N ILE A 157 -6.05 -24.76 0.19
CA ILE A 157 -7.09 -23.79 0.55
C ILE A 157 -8.43 -24.51 0.77
N LEU A 158 -8.79 -25.48 -0.07
CA LEU A 158 -10.03 -26.25 0.04
C LEU A 158 -9.96 -27.35 1.12
N PRO A 159 -11.11 -27.78 1.68
CA PRO A 159 -11.23 -29.03 2.42
C PRO A 159 -10.79 -30.24 1.58
N ALA A 160 -10.26 -31.27 2.24
CA ALA A 160 -9.87 -32.51 1.57
C ALA A 160 -11.07 -33.18 0.86
N GLY A 161 -10.92 -33.45 -0.43
CA GLY A 161 -11.98 -34.06 -1.25
C GLY A 161 -13.13 -33.13 -1.66
N ASP A 162 -12.96 -31.80 -1.57
CA ASP A 162 -14.00 -30.85 -1.98
C ASP A 162 -14.31 -30.95 -3.49
N LYS A 163 -15.58 -31.22 -3.81
CA LYS A 163 -16.09 -31.43 -5.17
C LYS A 163 -15.94 -30.19 -6.07
N ARG A 164 -15.78 -29.00 -5.49
CA ARG A 164 -15.64 -27.72 -6.20
C ARG A 164 -14.24 -27.51 -6.78
N HIS A 165 -13.26 -28.34 -6.41
CA HIS A 165 -11.86 -28.21 -6.84
C HIS A 165 -11.71 -28.07 -8.35
N GLY A 166 -12.33 -28.96 -9.14
CA GLY A 166 -12.25 -28.90 -10.61
C GLY A 166 -12.88 -27.65 -11.23
N GLU A 167 -13.99 -27.17 -10.66
CA GLU A 167 -14.67 -25.94 -11.10
C GLU A 167 -13.80 -24.71 -10.82
N TYR A 168 -13.29 -24.59 -9.59
CA TYR A 168 -12.44 -23.48 -9.16
C TYR A 168 -11.10 -23.46 -9.90
N LEU A 169 -10.52 -24.64 -10.17
CA LEU A 169 -9.30 -24.77 -10.97
C LEU A 169 -9.54 -24.31 -12.43
N ALA A 170 -10.67 -24.68 -13.03
CA ALA A 170 -11.04 -24.27 -14.38
C ALA A 170 -11.30 -22.76 -14.47
N TYR A 171 -11.96 -22.16 -13.48
CA TYR A 171 -12.16 -20.72 -13.38
C TYR A 171 -10.82 -19.97 -13.25
N LEU A 172 -9.99 -20.33 -12.27
CA LEU A 172 -8.69 -19.68 -12.04
C LEU A 172 -7.70 -19.87 -13.20
N SER A 173 -7.78 -20.99 -13.92
CA SER A 173 -6.93 -21.24 -15.10
C SER A 173 -7.31 -20.36 -16.31
N ARG A 174 -8.52 -19.78 -16.35
CA ARG A 174 -8.94 -18.81 -17.39
C ARG A 174 -8.48 -17.37 -17.09
N MET A 175 -7.86 -17.14 -15.94
CA MET A 175 -7.41 -15.83 -15.45
C MET A 175 -5.88 -15.80 -15.23
N ASP A 176 -5.15 -16.66 -15.94
CA ASP A 176 -3.69 -16.76 -15.99
C ASP A 176 -3.01 -16.82 -14.60
N PHE A 177 -3.72 -17.37 -13.59
CA PHE A 177 -3.18 -17.45 -12.23
C PHE A 177 -1.94 -18.35 -12.13
N ARG A 178 -1.74 -19.31 -13.06
CA ARG A 178 -0.57 -20.18 -13.08
C ARG A 178 0.69 -19.37 -13.37
N GLU A 179 0.60 -18.50 -14.36
CA GLU A 179 1.65 -17.59 -14.81
C GLU A 179 1.91 -16.53 -13.73
N ARG A 180 0.85 -15.96 -13.14
CA ARG A 180 0.97 -15.01 -12.02
C ARG A 180 1.62 -15.62 -10.77
N ILE A 181 1.29 -16.87 -10.41
CA ILE A 181 1.94 -17.58 -9.30
C ILE A 181 3.43 -17.75 -9.58
N LYS A 182 3.81 -18.24 -10.76
CA LYS A 182 5.22 -18.33 -11.17
C LYS A 182 5.91 -16.97 -11.11
N GLU A 183 5.28 -15.93 -11.65
CA GLU A 183 5.87 -14.59 -11.65
C GLU A 183 6.12 -14.05 -10.23
N VAL A 184 5.23 -14.32 -9.27
CA VAL A 184 5.44 -13.95 -7.87
C VAL A 184 6.62 -14.70 -7.25
N TYR A 185 6.68 -16.03 -7.39
CA TYR A 185 7.69 -16.86 -6.70
C TYR A 185 9.06 -16.91 -7.42
N GLU A 186 9.11 -16.81 -8.75
CA GLU A 186 10.35 -16.90 -9.53
C GLU A 186 10.97 -15.53 -9.82
N LYS A 187 10.16 -14.53 -10.18
CA LYS A 187 10.63 -13.21 -10.66
C LYS A 187 10.58 -12.11 -9.60
N HIS A 188 9.49 -12.02 -8.84
CA HIS A 188 9.35 -10.99 -7.79
C HIS A 188 10.08 -11.37 -6.51
N LYS A 189 9.99 -12.65 -6.08
CA LYS A 189 10.60 -13.18 -4.85
C LYS A 189 10.37 -12.22 -3.66
N PRO A 190 9.10 -12.03 -3.23
CA PRO A 190 8.77 -11.05 -2.21
C PRO A 190 9.62 -11.28 -0.96
N LYS A 191 10.19 -10.18 -0.45
CA LYS A 191 11.03 -10.15 0.75
C LYS A 191 10.17 -9.71 1.92
N PRO A 192 9.74 -10.61 2.83
CA PRO A 192 8.83 -10.23 3.88
C PRO A 192 9.48 -9.26 4.87
N ARG A 193 8.65 -8.37 5.42
CA ARG A 193 8.99 -7.44 6.49
C ARG A 193 7.90 -7.46 7.55
N VAL A 194 8.30 -7.24 8.79
CA VAL A 194 7.36 -6.93 9.87
C VAL A 194 6.90 -5.49 9.66
N HIS A 195 5.59 -5.29 9.66
CA HIS A 195 4.97 -3.96 9.58
C HIS A 195 4.99 -3.26 10.94
N SER A 196 4.96 -1.93 10.96
CA SER A 196 5.00 -1.10 12.17
C SER A 196 3.95 -1.50 13.21
N GLU A 197 2.73 -1.79 12.76
CA GLU A 197 1.60 -2.22 13.58
C GLU A 197 1.98 -3.46 14.41
N MET A 198 2.47 -4.50 13.74
CA MET A 198 2.87 -5.76 14.36
C MET A 198 4.20 -5.66 15.14
N GLN A 199 5.13 -4.80 14.70
CA GLN A 199 6.35 -4.50 15.45
C GLN A 199 6.02 -3.90 16.82
N MET A 200 5.15 -2.90 16.87
CA MET A 200 4.75 -2.28 18.13
C MET A 200 3.93 -3.23 19.01
N HIS A 201 3.06 -4.03 18.39
CA HIS A 201 2.31 -5.09 19.08
C HIS A 201 3.24 -6.10 19.76
N ASP A 202 4.15 -6.75 19.02
CA ASP A 202 5.10 -7.73 19.57
C ASP A 202 6.01 -7.08 20.62
N HIS A 203 6.44 -5.83 20.40
CA HIS A 203 7.25 -5.09 21.37
C HIS A 203 6.54 -4.87 22.70
N PHE A 204 5.29 -4.39 22.69
CA PHE A 204 4.50 -4.21 23.92
C PHE A 204 4.20 -5.55 24.61
N TYR A 205 3.85 -6.58 23.84
CA TYR A 205 3.54 -7.90 24.38
C TYR A 205 4.76 -8.59 25.01
N VAL A 206 5.91 -8.59 24.33
CA VAL A 206 7.14 -9.23 24.85
C VAL A 206 7.68 -8.51 26.08
N ASN A 207 7.59 -7.18 26.14
CA ASN A 207 8.10 -6.39 27.26
C ASN A 207 7.07 -6.16 28.37
N GLN A 208 5.84 -6.67 28.22
CA GLN A 208 4.74 -6.55 29.18
C GLN A 208 4.50 -5.09 29.61
N PHE A 209 4.48 -4.17 28.64
CA PHE A 209 4.26 -2.75 28.91
C PHE A 209 2.81 -2.46 29.27
N GLU A 210 2.63 -1.64 30.30
CA GLU A 210 1.34 -1.07 30.66
C GLU A 210 0.94 0.04 29.69
N PHE A 211 -0.35 0.09 29.35
CA PHE A 211 -0.92 1.15 28.53
C PHE A 211 -1.43 2.30 29.41
N VAL A 212 -1.31 3.53 28.93
CA VAL A 212 -1.87 4.72 29.59
C VAL A 212 -3.39 4.53 29.77
N ASP A 213 -3.88 4.80 30.97
CA ASP A 213 -5.28 4.61 31.41
C ASP A 213 -5.85 3.19 31.15
N GLY A 214 -5.00 2.21 30.88
CA GLY A 214 -5.40 0.83 30.59
C GLY A 214 -6.04 0.62 29.20
N ASP A 215 -5.91 1.57 28.26
CA ASP A 215 -6.42 1.45 26.89
C ASP A 215 -5.39 0.76 25.98
N PRO A 216 -5.58 -0.50 25.55
CA PRO A 216 -4.58 -1.26 24.79
C PRO A 216 -4.58 -0.89 23.30
N PHE A 217 -4.60 0.41 23.00
CA PHE A 217 -4.62 0.98 21.67
C PHE A 217 -3.19 1.27 21.16
N ILE A 218 -2.88 0.77 19.97
CA ILE A 218 -1.61 1.04 19.28
C ILE A 218 -1.89 1.88 18.03
N GLY A 219 -1.64 3.18 18.13
CA GLY A 219 -1.82 4.12 17.02
C GLY A 219 -0.71 4.04 15.97
N THR A 220 -1.09 3.96 14.69
CA THR A 220 -0.15 4.02 13.55
C THR A 220 -0.46 5.18 12.60
N SER A 221 0.55 5.63 11.85
CA SER A 221 0.45 6.80 10.95
C SER A 221 -0.42 6.59 9.70
N LYS A 222 -0.93 5.37 9.52
CA LYS A 222 -1.89 4.92 8.51
C LYS A 222 -2.78 3.85 9.12
N PHE A 223 -3.89 3.54 8.46
CA PHE A 223 -4.64 2.32 8.70
C PHE A 223 -3.74 1.08 8.53
N ALA A 224 -4.06 0.04 9.28
CA ALA A 224 -3.37 -1.24 9.22
C ALA A 224 -3.63 -1.95 7.88
N CYS A 225 -2.67 -2.76 7.42
CA CYS A 225 -2.95 -3.71 6.35
C CYS A 225 -3.81 -4.88 6.84
N TYR A 226 -4.38 -5.65 5.90
CA TYR A 226 -5.25 -6.78 6.25
C TYR A 226 -4.55 -7.81 7.14
N GLY A 227 -3.27 -8.11 6.87
CA GLY A 227 -2.45 -9.00 7.69
C GLY A 227 -2.25 -8.48 9.13
N CYS A 228 -1.97 -7.19 9.30
CA CYS A 228 -1.84 -6.57 10.61
C CYS A 228 -3.17 -6.55 11.38
N LYS A 229 -4.29 -6.23 10.73
CA LYS A 229 -5.62 -6.29 11.33
C LYS A 229 -5.97 -7.69 11.82
N LEU A 230 -5.75 -8.72 11.00
CA LEU A 230 -5.96 -10.10 11.40
C LEU A 230 -5.00 -10.55 12.50
N TYR A 231 -3.76 -10.06 12.53
CA TYR A 231 -2.81 -10.35 13.61
C TYR A 231 -3.30 -9.80 14.95
N PHE A 232 -3.70 -8.52 15.03
CA PHE A 232 -4.27 -7.95 16.25
C PHE A 232 -5.53 -8.72 16.72
N ARG A 233 -6.42 -9.05 15.79
CA ARG A 233 -7.66 -9.81 16.07
C ARG A 233 -7.41 -11.17 16.74
N HIS A 234 -6.40 -11.90 16.27
CA HIS A 234 -6.15 -13.28 16.66
C HIS A 234 -5.07 -13.43 17.73
N HIS A 235 -4.32 -12.37 18.06
CA HIS A 235 -3.27 -12.45 19.07
C HIS A 235 -3.86 -12.57 20.49
N PRO A 236 -3.33 -13.45 21.36
CA PRO A 236 -3.78 -13.55 22.76
C PRO A 236 -3.53 -12.30 23.62
N ALA A 237 -2.93 -11.24 23.07
CA ALA A 237 -2.72 -9.98 23.78
C ALA A 237 -4.02 -9.17 23.95
N GLY A 238 -5.03 -9.40 23.09
CA GLY A 238 -6.33 -8.74 23.18
C GLY A 238 -6.31 -7.22 22.97
N TYR A 239 -5.30 -6.70 22.26
CA TYR A 239 -5.18 -5.28 21.95
C TYR A 239 -6.28 -4.81 20.99
N VAL A 240 -6.57 -3.50 20.98
CA VAL A 240 -7.64 -2.92 20.15
C VAL A 240 -7.36 -3.18 18.66
N GLU A 241 -8.30 -3.81 17.96
CA GLU A 241 -8.19 -4.07 16.52
C GLU A 241 -8.08 -2.74 15.75
N PRO A 242 -7.04 -2.51 14.93
CA PRO A 242 -6.86 -1.27 14.22
C PRO A 242 -7.77 -1.17 12.99
N ASP A 243 -8.23 0.05 12.70
CA ASP A 243 -8.85 0.37 11.41
C ASP A 243 -7.93 -0.02 10.24
N SER A 244 -8.51 -0.56 9.17
CA SER A 244 -7.76 -1.11 8.04
C SER A 244 -8.19 -0.57 6.68
N HIS A 245 -7.21 -0.47 5.79
CA HIS A 245 -7.42 -0.22 4.36
C HIS A 245 -7.65 -1.52 3.55
N GLU A 246 -7.75 -2.69 4.22
CA GLU A 246 -8.08 -4.02 3.69
C GLU A 246 -7.14 -4.57 2.58
N LYS A 247 -6.03 -3.90 2.25
CA LYS A 247 -5.03 -4.43 1.30
C LYS A 247 -4.21 -5.55 1.95
N ALA A 248 -4.06 -6.67 1.25
CA ALA A 248 -3.12 -7.74 1.60
C ALA A 248 -1.77 -7.50 0.90
N PHE A 249 -0.68 -7.48 1.66
CA PHE A 249 0.68 -7.29 1.12
C PHE A 249 1.43 -8.62 1.06
N LEU A 250 2.01 -8.95 -0.11
CA LEU A 250 2.81 -10.16 -0.29
C LEU A 250 4.18 -10.11 0.42
N ASN A 251 4.61 -8.91 0.85
CA ASN A 251 5.81 -8.70 1.66
C ASN A 251 5.49 -8.53 3.17
N TRP A 252 4.30 -8.92 3.63
CA TRP A 252 3.98 -8.99 5.06
C TRP A 252 4.35 -10.36 5.63
N GLY A 253 4.95 -10.40 6.83
CA GLY A 253 5.23 -11.64 7.54
C GLY A 253 5.53 -11.42 9.03
N PRO A 254 5.42 -12.46 9.87
CA PRO A 254 5.58 -12.37 11.32
C PRO A 254 7.04 -12.14 11.75
N VAL A 255 7.22 -11.71 13.01
CA VAL A 255 8.53 -11.60 13.67
C VAL A 255 9.23 -12.95 13.71
N ALA A 256 10.47 -13.03 13.24
CA ALA A 256 11.30 -14.22 13.37
C ALA A 256 11.70 -14.44 14.84
N LEU A 257 11.35 -15.61 15.37
CA LEU A 257 11.72 -16.03 16.72
C LEU A 257 13.19 -16.45 16.76
N ALA A 258 13.92 -16.03 17.80
CA ALA A 258 15.37 -16.20 17.88
C ALA A 258 15.83 -17.67 17.89
N ARG A 259 14.97 -18.58 18.37
CA ARG A 259 15.19 -20.03 18.38
C ARG A 259 14.32 -20.78 17.36
N GLY A 260 13.63 -20.07 16.47
CA GLY A 260 12.70 -20.67 15.51
C GLY A 260 11.66 -21.55 16.22
N HIS A 261 11.58 -22.82 15.84
CA HIS A 261 10.64 -23.79 16.42
C HIS A 261 10.91 -24.18 17.88
N ASP A 262 12.12 -23.93 18.39
CA ASP A 262 12.50 -24.21 19.80
C ASP A 262 12.22 -23.00 20.73
N ASP A 263 11.66 -21.92 20.19
CA ASP A 263 11.27 -20.75 20.97
C ASP A 263 9.95 -21.04 21.72
N PRO A 264 9.81 -20.71 23.02
CA PRO A 264 8.56 -20.91 23.75
C PRO A 264 7.33 -20.26 23.08
N ARG A 265 7.53 -19.17 22.33
CA ARG A 265 6.47 -18.46 21.61
C ARG A 265 6.10 -19.10 20.25
N TRP A 266 6.80 -20.16 19.83
CA TRP A 266 6.54 -20.81 18.55
C TRP A 266 5.10 -21.34 18.43
N LEU A 267 4.58 -21.98 19.47
CA LEU A 267 3.21 -22.52 19.46
C LEU A 267 2.18 -21.40 19.33
N GLU A 268 2.33 -20.34 20.12
CA GLU A 268 1.48 -19.13 20.06
C GLU A 268 1.51 -18.49 18.66
N GLN A 269 2.71 -18.20 18.14
CA GLN A 269 2.87 -17.61 16.81
C GLN A 269 2.27 -18.51 15.72
N ARG A 270 2.52 -19.82 15.76
CA ARG A 270 1.94 -20.79 14.82
C ARG A 270 0.42 -20.76 14.86
N ASP A 271 -0.18 -20.70 16.05
CA ASP A 271 -1.63 -20.76 16.21
C ASP A 271 -2.31 -19.46 15.78
N VAL A 272 -1.73 -18.29 16.09
CA VAL A 272 -2.13 -17.00 15.52
C VAL A 272 -2.05 -17.02 13.99
N MET A 273 -0.92 -17.47 13.42
CA MET A 273 -0.75 -17.53 11.97
C MET A 273 -1.74 -18.50 11.30
N ASN A 274 -2.09 -19.62 11.93
CA ASN A 274 -3.11 -20.55 11.44
C ASN A 274 -4.51 -19.89 11.38
N LEU A 275 -4.86 -19.06 12.36
CA LEU A 275 -6.13 -18.30 12.37
C LEU A 275 -6.15 -17.23 11.27
N ILE A 276 -5.06 -16.47 11.09
CA ILE A 276 -4.91 -15.50 9.99
C ILE A 276 -5.04 -16.20 8.63
N ILE A 277 -4.36 -17.33 8.45
CA ILE A 277 -4.41 -18.11 7.21
C ILE A 277 -5.83 -18.63 6.95
N LYS A 278 -6.57 -19.05 7.98
CA LYS A 278 -7.98 -19.47 7.85
C LYS A 278 -8.85 -18.32 7.34
N ASP A 279 -8.78 -17.14 7.94
CA ASP A 279 -9.57 -15.96 7.52
C ASP A 279 -9.25 -15.55 6.08
N ILE A 280 -7.98 -15.62 5.67
CA ILE A 280 -7.56 -15.35 4.27
C ILE A 280 -8.13 -16.40 3.31
N ARG A 281 -8.11 -17.70 3.66
CA ARG A 281 -8.73 -18.77 2.85
C ARG A 281 -10.23 -18.54 2.68
N ASP A 282 -10.94 -18.21 3.77
CA ASP A 282 -12.39 -18.01 3.75
C ASP A 282 -12.80 -16.81 2.88
N VAL A 283 -12.00 -15.73 2.83
CA VAL A 283 -12.21 -14.61 1.91
C VAL A 283 -11.91 -15.01 0.46
N ALA A 284 -10.75 -15.62 0.21
CA ALA A 284 -10.36 -16.05 -1.14
C ALA A 284 -11.37 -17.03 -1.76
N LEU A 285 -11.86 -18.00 -0.98
CA LEU A 285 -12.88 -18.95 -1.44
C LEU A 285 -14.22 -18.28 -1.75
N LYS A 286 -14.64 -17.26 -0.97
CA LYS A 286 -15.86 -16.49 -1.26
C LYS A 286 -15.73 -15.71 -2.57
N GLN A 287 -14.57 -15.09 -2.85
CA GLN A 287 -14.31 -14.38 -4.11
C GLN A 287 -14.33 -15.34 -5.31
N ILE A 288 -13.64 -16.49 -5.20
CA ILE A 288 -13.64 -17.54 -6.22
C ILE A 288 -15.06 -18.06 -6.47
N GLN A 289 -15.81 -18.35 -5.42
CA GLN A 289 -17.19 -18.86 -5.52
C GLN A 289 -18.14 -17.90 -6.24
N ARG A 290 -18.00 -16.59 -6.00
CA ARG A 290 -18.82 -15.57 -6.64
C ARG A 290 -18.35 -15.20 -8.05
N GLN A 291 -17.19 -15.71 -8.47
CA GLN A 291 -16.50 -15.30 -9.68
C GLN A 291 -16.23 -13.77 -9.70
N GLU A 292 -16.07 -13.19 -8.51
CA GLU A 292 -15.80 -11.77 -8.30
C GLU A 292 -14.28 -11.56 -8.21
N ILE A 293 -13.66 -10.94 -9.24
CA ILE A 293 -12.37 -10.26 -9.07
C ILE A 293 -12.62 -8.93 -8.34
N SER A 294 -13.13 -8.98 -7.12
CA SER A 294 -13.33 -7.78 -6.32
C SER A 294 -12.02 -7.39 -5.64
N SER A 295 -11.37 -6.35 -6.15
CA SER A 295 -10.35 -5.65 -5.38
C SER A 295 -11.06 -4.78 -4.32
N MET A 296 -11.19 -5.33 -3.12
CA MET A 296 -11.63 -4.57 -1.94
C MET A 296 -10.50 -3.64 -1.50
N THR A 297 -10.31 -2.56 -2.25
CA THR A 297 -9.20 -1.63 -2.03
C THR A 297 -9.71 -0.31 -1.50
N ARG A 298 -9.23 0.07 -0.31
CA ARG A 298 -9.30 1.45 0.18
C ARG A 298 -7.92 2.08 0.02
N PRO A 299 -7.82 3.39 -0.29
CA PRO A 299 -6.55 4.11 -0.27
C PRO A 299 -5.83 3.92 1.08
N ASP A 300 -4.52 3.70 1.04
CA ASP A 300 -3.67 3.53 2.22
C ASP A 300 -3.50 4.84 3.03
N SER A 301 -3.95 5.95 2.45
CA SER A 301 -3.73 7.32 2.91
C SER A 301 -4.96 8.20 2.62
N ILE A 302 -5.69 8.57 3.68
CA ILE A 302 -6.74 9.58 3.58
C ILE A 302 -6.09 10.97 3.57
N THR A 303 -6.34 11.75 2.53
CA THR A 303 -5.82 13.12 2.37
C THR A 303 -6.75 14.21 2.92
N GLY A 304 -7.88 13.82 3.53
CA GLY A 304 -8.99 14.71 3.89
C GLY A 304 -9.64 15.41 2.68
N ILE A 305 -9.31 14.98 1.46
CA ILE A 305 -9.93 15.39 0.19
C ILE A 305 -10.83 14.26 -0.28
N THR A 306 -10.28 13.05 -0.33
CA THR A 306 -10.98 11.79 -0.60
C THR A 306 -11.62 11.25 0.68
N ASN A 307 -12.81 11.75 1.03
CA ASN A 307 -13.65 11.10 2.05
C ASN A 307 -14.26 9.81 1.52
N SER A 308 -14.52 8.85 2.41
CA SER A 308 -14.97 7.50 2.06
C SER A 308 -16.47 7.43 1.75
N GLU A 309 -16.87 7.78 0.52
CA GLU A 309 -18.20 7.47 -0.02
C GLU A 309 -18.13 6.24 -0.93
N ASN A 310 -18.13 5.02 -0.37
CA ASN A 310 -18.35 3.73 -1.07
C ASN A 310 -17.68 3.55 -2.45
N GLU A 311 -16.53 4.16 -2.69
CA GLU A 311 -15.78 3.99 -3.94
C GLU A 311 -15.05 2.64 -3.90
N TRP A 312 -15.50 1.72 -4.77
CA TRP A 312 -14.81 0.46 -5.05
C TRP A 312 -13.58 0.81 -5.91
N PHE A 313 -12.41 0.93 -5.29
CA PHE A 313 -11.17 1.22 -6.04
C PHE A 313 -10.58 -0.07 -6.60
N GLU A 314 -10.47 -0.15 -7.92
CA GLU A 314 -9.33 -0.83 -8.54
C GLU A 314 -8.08 0.05 -8.37
N ASP A 315 -7.44 -0.04 -7.21
CA ASP A 315 -6.02 0.34 -7.10
C ASP A 315 -5.25 -0.73 -7.88
N VAL A 316 -4.94 -0.43 -9.15
CA VAL A 316 -3.84 -1.07 -9.86
C VAL A 316 -2.65 -1.09 -8.90
N TYR A 317 -2.08 -2.29 -8.70
CA TYR A 317 -1.00 -2.61 -7.75
C TYR A 317 -0.20 -1.38 -7.35
N GLU A 318 -0.08 -1.13 -6.03
CA GLU A 318 0.77 -0.08 -5.51
C GLU A 318 2.22 -0.33 -5.96
N PHE A 319 2.58 0.26 -7.11
CA PHE A 319 3.77 -0.03 -7.89
C PHE A 319 5.08 0.24 -7.11
N ALA A 320 4.99 0.78 -5.90
CA ALA A 320 6.08 0.86 -4.93
C ALA A 320 6.83 -0.47 -4.73
N ASP A 321 6.14 -1.62 -4.80
CA ASP A 321 6.77 -2.95 -4.61
C ASP A 321 7.16 -3.66 -5.94
N VAL A 322 6.96 -3.01 -7.11
CA VAL A 322 7.27 -3.58 -8.45
C VAL A 322 8.17 -2.67 -9.31
N GLU A 323 8.17 -1.35 -9.10
CA GLU A 323 8.91 -0.37 -9.93
C GLU A 323 10.42 -0.25 -9.63
N ASP A 324 10.98 -0.97 -8.66
CA ASP A 324 12.43 -0.96 -8.38
C ASP A 324 13.30 -1.51 -9.54
N LYS A 325 12.68 -1.91 -10.66
CA LYS A 325 13.34 -2.30 -11.93
C LYS A 325 12.99 -1.45 -13.16
N PHE A 326 12.00 -0.56 -13.12
CA PHE A 326 11.63 0.25 -14.30
C PHE A 326 12.51 1.49 -14.53
N LEU A 327 13.62 1.62 -13.78
CA LEU A 327 14.65 2.65 -13.95
C LEU A 327 16.08 2.09 -14.13
N SER A 328 16.25 0.78 -14.41
CA SER A 328 17.59 0.15 -14.45
C SER A 328 18.17 -0.11 -15.85
N GLU A 329 17.61 0.45 -16.93
CA GLU A 329 18.10 0.23 -18.31
C GLU A 329 18.42 1.51 -19.10
N ALA A 330 18.48 2.68 -18.46
CA ALA A 330 18.72 3.97 -19.13
C ALA A 330 20.09 4.64 -18.84
N ASP A 331 20.85 4.16 -17.84
CA ASP A 331 22.12 4.78 -17.39
C ASP A 331 23.32 3.79 -17.45
N ILE A 332 23.42 2.98 -18.51
CA ILE A 332 24.63 2.20 -18.81
C ILE A 332 25.41 2.89 -19.95
N GLU A 333 26.20 3.91 -19.60
CA GLU A 333 27.35 4.34 -20.41
C GLU A 333 28.37 5.11 -19.54
N GLU A 334 29.30 4.38 -18.92
CA GLU A 334 30.74 4.42 -19.26
C GLU A 334 31.51 3.52 -18.28
N GLY A 335 32.40 2.67 -18.81
CA GLY A 335 32.89 1.51 -18.08
C GLY A 335 34.14 1.72 -17.21
N LYS A 336 34.36 0.77 -16.29
CA LYS A 336 35.69 0.20 -16.00
C LYS A 336 35.62 -1.17 -15.29
N PHE A 337 36.08 -2.18 -16.02
CA PHE A 337 36.60 -3.50 -15.59
C PHE A 337 37.83 -3.27 -14.65
N ILE A 338 38.29 -4.06 -13.67
CA ILE A 338 38.08 -5.45 -13.12
C ILE A 338 38.80 -5.49 -11.72
N PRO A 339 38.93 -6.62 -10.95
CA PRO A 339 38.14 -7.87 -10.82
C PRO A 339 37.90 -8.33 -9.34
N SER A 340 37.19 -9.46 -9.20
CA SER A 340 37.34 -10.53 -8.18
C SER A 340 37.20 -10.26 -6.67
N PHE A 341 36.31 -11.02 -6.03
CA PHE A 341 36.71 -11.87 -4.89
C PHE A 341 35.87 -13.16 -4.85
N THR A 342 36.54 -14.32 -4.78
CA THR A 342 35.95 -15.66 -4.67
C THR A 342 36.05 -16.18 -3.24
N ALA A 343 34.94 -16.65 -2.68
CA ALA A 343 34.84 -17.61 -1.56
C ALA A 343 33.36 -17.76 -1.17
N ASN A 344 32.89 -18.88 -0.63
CA ASN A 344 33.21 -20.29 -0.85
C ASN A 344 32.00 -21.09 -0.32
N ALA A 345 31.61 -22.18 -0.98
CA ALA A 345 30.56 -23.05 -0.44
C ALA A 345 31.11 -23.93 0.69
N TYR A 346 30.34 -24.12 1.76
CA TYR A 346 30.51 -25.25 2.67
C TYR A 346 29.14 -25.78 3.12
N VAL A 347 28.85 -26.98 2.60
CA VAL A 347 28.07 -28.12 3.14
C VAL A 347 26.83 -27.79 3.98
#